data_AF-A0A431IC73-F1
#
_entry.id   AF-A0A431IC73-F1
#
_cell.length_a   1.000
_cell.length_b   1.000
_cell.length_c   1.000
_cell.angle_alpha   90.00
_cell.angle_beta   90.00
_cell.angle_gamma   90.00
#
_symmetry.space_group_name_H-M   'P 1'
#
loop_
_entity.id
_entity.type
_entity.pdbx_description
1 polymer ?
#
loop_
_entity_poly.entity_id
_entity_poly.type
_entity_poly.pdbx_seq_one_letter_code
_entity_poly.pdbx_strand_id
1 'polypeptide(L)'
;GLATFGAAASGQVGFTGLATTIASLASLAVFLIPLIALLLAYDSIVGEDEQGTLLLLLTYPLSRLQLLAGKFLGHGAILAVSTTLGFGLAGLVIGIGSDKVATGPLVAALGLFIVSATLLGWAFVGIAYVISAGASEKSRAAGLALVVWFAFVLVFDLGLLGFLVATGGAIGRDWLPWLLLLNPADVFRLANLAGFDANATAGPVSIGAGFPVPLLLAVQGAWVLAPFALAVWRFRRR
;
A
#
# COMPACT_ATOMS: atom_id res chain seq x y z
N GLY A 1 8.76 -9.68 -20.24
CA GLY A 1 8.19 -8.35 -20.49
C GLY A 1 8.88 -7.32 -19.62
N LEU A 2 8.35 -7.02 -18.45
CA LEU A 2 8.94 -6.02 -17.54
C LEU A 2 10.26 -6.49 -16.89
N ALA A 3 10.37 -7.77 -16.53
CA ALA A 3 11.59 -8.35 -15.97
C ALA A 3 12.79 -8.33 -16.95
N THR A 4 12.53 -8.35 -18.26
CA THR A 4 13.56 -8.37 -19.31
C THR A 4 14.08 -6.96 -19.64
N PHE A 5 13.25 -5.91 -19.51
CA PHE A 5 13.68 -4.53 -19.78
C PHE A 5 14.38 -3.86 -18.60
N GLY A 6 14.14 -4.31 -17.36
CA GLY A 6 14.92 -3.89 -16.20
C GLY A 6 16.40 -4.32 -16.27
N ALA A 7 16.70 -5.40 -16.99
CA ALA A 7 18.07 -5.92 -17.16
C ALA A 7 18.90 -5.13 -18.20
N ALA A 8 18.26 -4.43 -19.15
CA ALA A 8 18.96 -3.65 -20.18
C ALA A 8 19.57 -2.35 -19.64
N ALA A 9 18.99 -1.76 -18.59
CA ALA A 9 19.48 -0.53 -17.98
C ALA A 9 20.72 -0.73 -17.07
N SER A 10 21.03 -1.97 -16.67
CA SER A 10 22.08 -2.30 -15.70
C SER A 10 23.29 -3.06 -16.26
N GLY A 11 23.34 -3.31 -17.58
CA GLY A 11 24.51 -3.92 -18.24
C GLY A 11 24.84 -5.35 -17.80
N GLN A 12 23.90 -6.06 -17.18
CA GLN A 12 24.07 -7.44 -16.70
C GLN A 12 22.96 -8.33 -17.27
N VAL A 13 23.31 -9.33 -18.09
CA VAL A 13 22.37 -10.30 -18.66
C VAL A 13 22.19 -11.47 -17.68
N GLY A 14 21.02 -11.56 -17.05
CA GLY A 14 20.63 -12.64 -16.13
C GLY A 14 19.54 -12.19 -15.15
N PHE A 15 19.01 -13.10 -14.32
CA PHE A 15 18.17 -12.71 -13.18
C PHE A 15 18.94 -11.69 -12.34
N THR A 16 18.52 -10.42 -12.41
CA THR A 16 18.99 -9.38 -11.51
C THR A 16 18.54 -9.79 -10.11
N GLY A 17 19.45 -9.72 -9.13
CA GLY A 17 19.27 -10.37 -7.82
C GLY A 17 17.92 -10.09 -7.16
N LEU A 18 17.51 -10.95 -6.21
CA LEU A 18 16.24 -10.88 -5.47
C LEU A 18 15.80 -9.44 -5.13
N ALA A 19 16.74 -8.59 -4.70
CA ALA A 19 16.58 -7.15 -4.49
C ALA A 19 15.90 -6.38 -5.64
N THR A 20 16.41 -6.47 -6.87
CA THR A 20 15.92 -5.71 -8.02
C THR A 20 14.53 -6.18 -8.45
N THR A 21 14.27 -7.47 -8.29
CA THR A 21 12.96 -8.06 -8.59
C THR A 21 11.92 -7.53 -7.61
N ILE A 22 12.21 -7.56 -6.30
CA ILE A 22 11.31 -6.98 -5.28
C ILE A 22 11.15 -5.49 -5.47
N ALA A 23 12.21 -4.75 -5.80
CA ALA A 23 12.13 -3.33 -6.08
C ALA A 23 11.20 -3.01 -7.26
N SER A 24 11.26 -3.82 -8.32
CA SER A 24 10.39 -3.68 -9.49
C SER A 24 8.92 -3.99 -9.14
N LEU A 25 8.68 -5.06 -8.38
CA LEU A 25 7.33 -5.42 -7.90
C LEU A 25 6.78 -4.35 -6.96
N ALA A 26 7.60 -3.81 -6.06
CA ALA A 26 7.21 -2.76 -5.12
C ALA A 26 6.85 -1.47 -5.84
N SER A 27 7.66 -1.07 -6.83
CA SER A 27 7.39 0.09 -7.67
C SER A 27 6.03 -0.05 -8.35
N LEU A 28 5.73 -1.21 -8.94
CA LEU A 28 4.43 -1.47 -9.57
C LEU A 28 3.28 -1.46 -8.55
N ALA A 29 3.46 -2.13 -7.40
CA ALA A 29 2.45 -2.26 -6.36
C ALA A 29 2.05 -0.90 -5.76
N VAL A 30 3.00 0.01 -5.59
CA VAL A 30 2.77 1.38 -5.08
C VAL A 30 1.78 2.16 -5.95
N PHE A 31 1.83 2.00 -7.28
CA PHE A 31 0.86 2.66 -8.15
C PHE A 31 -0.47 1.92 -8.22
N LEU A 32 -0.40 0.59 -8.36
CA LEU A 32 -1.56 -0.24 -8.70
C LEU A 32 -2.47 -0.49 -7.50
N ILE A 33 -1.91 -0.94 -6.37
CA ILE A 33 -2.70 -1.39 -5.21
C ILE A 33 -3.55 -0.26 -4.63
N PRO A 34 -2.99 0.96 -4.38
CA PRO A 34 -3.80 2.09 -3.91
C PRO A 34 -4.95 2.44 -4.84
N LEU A 35 -4.70 2.44 -6.16
CA LEU A 35 -5.72 2.78 -7.15
C LEU A 35 -6.85 1.76 -7.16
N ILE A 36 -6.52 0.46 -7.20
CA ILE A 36 -7.53 -0.62 -7.16
C ILE A 36 -8.31 -0.54 -5.84
N ALA A 37 -7.64 -0.36 -4.71
CA ALA A 37 -8.28 -0.27 -3.41
C ALA A 37 -9.28 0.89 -3.33
N LEU A 38 -8.91 2.06 -3.87
CA LEU A 38 -9.79 3.22 -3.93
C LEU A 38 -10.98 2.98 -4.85
N LEU A 39 -10.75 2.46 -6.07
CA LEU A 39 -11.80 2.18 -7.04
C LEU A 39 -12.75 1.08 -6.59
N LEU A 40 -12.28 0.14 -5.77
CA LEU A 40 -13.09 -0.93 -5.21
C LEU A 40 -14.05 -0.44 -4.11
N ALA A 41 -13.70 0.63 -3.40
CA ALA A 41 -14.35 1.01 -2.15
C ALA A 41 -14.98 2.41 -2.13
N TYR A 42 -14.74 3.27 -3.14
CA TYR A 42 -15.17 4.68 -3.12
C TYR A 42 -16.69 4.85 -3.06
N ASP A 43 -17.48 3.92 -3.60
CA ASP A 43 -18.94 3.98 -3.65
C ASP A 43 -19.63 3.09 -2.61
N SER A 44 -18.85 2.48 -1.70
CA SER A 44 -19.33 1.50 -0.71
C SER A 44 -20.44 1.97 0.24
N ILE A 45 -20.60 3.28 0.44
CA ILE A 45 -21.61 3.91 1.30
C ILE A 45 -22.45 4.87 0.45
N VAL A 46 -21.80 5.82 -0.22
CA VAL A 46 -22.51 6.82 -1.03
C VAL A 46 -23.32 6.19 -2.18
N GLY A 47 -22.84 5.09 -2.77
CA GLY A 47 -23.58 4.39 -3.83
C GLY A 47 -24.85 3.72 -3.33
N GLU A 48 -24.85 3.20 -2.10
CA GLU A 48 -26.04 2.61 -1.48
C GLU A 48 -27.01 3.66 -0.94
N ASP A 49 -26.48 4.81 -0.51
CA ASP A 49 -27.26 5.97 -0.09
C ASP A 49 -28.06 6.53 -1.28
N GLU A 50 -27.42 6.71 -2.43
CA GLU A 50 -28.08 7.12 -3.69
C GLU A 50 -29.14 6.12 -4.16
N GLN A 51 -28.91 4.82 -3.95
CA GLN A 51 -29.86 3.76 -4.34
C GLN A 51 -30.98 3.55 -3.30
N GLY A 52 -30.94 4.25 -2.16
CA GLY A 52 -31.86 4.05 -1.04
C GLY A 52 -31.76 2.68 -0.35
N THR A 53 -30.82 1.82 -0.76
CA THR A 53 -30.63 0.48 -0.20
C THR A 53 -30.05 0.55 1.21
N LEU A 54 -29.30 1.61 1.52
CA LEU A 54 -28.75 1.86 2.85
C LEU A 54 -29.85 1.93 3.93
N LEU A 55 -30.98 2.59 3.62
CA LEU A 55 -32.12 2.69 4.54
C LEU A 55 -32.75 1.32 4.81
N LEU A 56 -32.85 0.46 3.78
CA LEU A 56 -33.35 -0.90 3.92
C LEU A 56 -32.44 -1.74 4.83
N LEU A 57 -31.12 -1.64 4.65
CA LEU A 57 -30.14 -2.36 5.48
C LEU A 57 -30.20 -1.96 6.96
N LEU A 58 -30.49 -0.69 7.25
CA LEU A 58 -30.65 -0.18 8.62
C LEU A 58 -31.97 -0.59 9.29
N THR A 59 -32.95 -1.13 8.54
CA THR A 59 -34.15 -1.72 9.14
C THR A 59 -33.87 -3.09 9.78
N TYR A 60 -32.80 -3.77 9.34
CA TYR A 60 -32.32 -4.98 9.99
C TYR A 60 -31.61 -4.65 11.30
N PRO A 61 -31.61 -5.56 12.29
CA PRO A 61 -30.96 -5.35 13.59
C PRO A 61 -29.42 -5.47 13.51
N LEU A 62 -28.80 -4.79 12.53
CA LEU A 62 -27.36 -4.74 12.32
C LEU A 62 -26.82 -3.41 12.84
N SER A 63 -25.77 -3.49 13.65
CA SER A 63 -25.07 -2.26 14.03
C SER A 63 -24.33 -1.68 12.83
N ARG A 64 -24.27 -0.34 12.76
CA ARG A 64 -23.49 0.39 11.74
C ARG A 64 -22.02 -0.05 11.68
N LEU A 65 -21.46 -0.45 12.83
CA LEU A 65 -20.13 -1.02 12.92
C LEU A 65 -20.01 -2.36 12.21
N GLN A 66 -20.94 -3.29 12.46
CA GLN A 66 -20.93 -4.61 11.84
C GLN A 66 -21.08 -4.52 10.33
N LEU A 67 -21.97 -3.63 9.86
CA LEU A 67 -22.13 -3.35 8.43
C LEU A 67 -20.81 -2.88 7.81
N LEU A 68 -20.19 -1.86 8.39
CA LEU A 68 -18.99 -1.25 7.83
C LEU A 68 -17.76 -2.15 7.94
N ALA A 69 -17.59 -2.83 9.08
CA ALA A 69 -16.51 -3.80 9.29
C ALA A 69 -16.63 -5.00 8.35
N GLY A 70 -17.84 -5.53 8.16
CA GLY A 70 -18.09 -6.63 7.23
C GLY A 70 -17.70 -6.27 5.80
N LYS A 71 -18.12 -5.10 5.32
CA LYS A 71 -17.73 -4.63 3.97
C LYS A 71 -16.23 -4.34 3.88
N PHE A 72 -15.64 -3.72 4.90
CA PHE A 72 -14.22 -3.43 4.92
C PHE A 72 -13.39 -4.72 4.82
N LEU A 73 -13.73 -5.73 5.63
CA LEU A 73 -13.09 -7.05 5.58
C LEU A 73 -13.36 -7.76 4.25
N GLY A 74 -14.54 -7.61 3.65
CA GLY A 74 -14.86 -8.15 2.33
C GLY A 74 -13.94 -7.59 1.24
N HIS A 75 -13.87 -6.26 1.10
CA HIS A 75 -12.96 -5.62 0.13
C HIS A 75 -11.49 -5.92 0.45
N GLY A 76 -11.13 -5.91 1.74
CA GLY A 76 -9.79 -6.26 2.20
C GLY A 76 -9.40 -7.70 1.86
N ALA A 77 -10.32 -8.66 2.00
CA ALA A 77 -10.10 -10.06 1.66
C ALA A 77 -9.95 -10.25 0.15
N ILE A 78 -10.78 -9.60 -0.66
CA ILE A 78 -10.66 -9.62 -2.13
C ILE A 78 -9.28 -9.11 -2.56
N LEU A 79 -8.83 -7.98 -2.00
CA LEU A 79 -7.49 -7.44 -2.29
C LEU A 79 -6.38 -8.35 -1.78
N ALA A 80 -6.51 -8.93 -0.59
CA ALA A 80 -5.50 -9.84 -0.02
C ALA A 80 -5.33 -11.08 -0.89
N VAL A 81 -6.44 -11.70 -1.31
CA VAL A 81 -6.42 -12.86 -2.22
C VAL A 81 -5.86 -12.48 -3.57
N SER A 82 -6.30 -11.36 -4.16
CA SER A 82 -5.80 -10.87 -5.45
C SER A 82 -4.30 -10.58 -5.41
N THR A 83 -3.81 -9.92 -4.36
CA THR A 83 -2.39 -9.60 -4.15
C THR A 83 -1.57 -10.88 -3.96
N THR A 84 -2.06 -11.80 -3.12
CA THR A 84 -1.38 -13.07 -2.86
C THR A 84 -1.30 -13.93 -4.12
N LEU A 85 -2.36 -14.03 -4.90
CA LEU A 85 -2.35 -14.78 -6.16
C LEU A 85 -1.51 -14.08 -7.23
N GLY A 86 -1.71 -12.78 -7.45
CA GLY A 86 -1.01 -12.03 -8.49
C GLY A 86 0.51 -12.00 -8.30
N PHE A 87 0.96 -11.66 -7.09
CA PHE A 87 2.39 -11.59 -6.77
C PHE A 87 2.98 -12.94 -6.33
N GLY A 88 2.19 -13.81 -5.72
CA GLY A 88 2.62 -15.16 -5.36
C GLY A 88 2.91 -16.02 -6.59
N LEU A 89 2.09 -15.93 -7.64
CA LEU A 89 2.40 -16.59 -8.92
C LEU A 89 3.71 -16.08 -9.53
N ALA A 90 3.95 -14.77 -9.49
CA ALA A 90 5.23 -14.21 -9.94
C ALA A 90 6.41 -14.77 -9.12
N GLY A 91 6.25 -14.88 -7.79
CA GLY A 91 7.23 -15.49 -6.90
C GLY A 91 7.51 -16.96 -7.20
N LEU A 92 6.48 -17.75 -7.51
CA LEU A 92 6.64 -19.16 -7.90
C LEU A 92 7.41 -19.30 -9.22
N VAL A 93 7.10 -18.46 -10.22
CA VAL A 93 7.82 -18.45 -11.50
C VAL A 93 9.30 -18.11 -11.29
N ILE A 94 9.60 -17.15 -10.43
CA ILE A 94 10.99 -16.80 -10.07
C ILE A 94 11.67 -17.98 -9.36
N GLY A 95 11.01 -18.60 -8.39
CA GLY A 95 11.56 -19.71 -7.62
C GLY A 95 11.86 -20.96 -8.43
N ILE A 96 11.03 -21.27 -9.44
CA ILE A 96 11.24 -22.41 -10.35
C ILE A 96 12.25 -22.08 -11.44
N GLY A 97 12.28 -20.84 -11.92
CA GLY A 97 13.13 -20.43 -13.04
C GLY A 97 14.57 -20.04 -12.69
N SER A 98 14.92 -20.00 -11.39
CA SER A 98 16.20 -19.43 -10.93
C SER A 98 17.01 -20.43 -10.09
N ASP A 99 17.95 -21.15 -10.70
CA ASP A 99 18.88 -22.06 -9.98
C ASP A 99 19.83 -21.34 -9.01
N LYS A 100 19.90 -20.00 -9.09
CA LYS A 100 20.85 -19.16 -8.34
C LYS A 100 20.27 -18.49 -7.10
N VAL A 101 18.98 -18.64 -6.81
CA VAL A 101 18.31 -17.96 -5.69
C VAL A 101 18.00 -18.96 -4.59
N ALA A 102 18.57 -18.77 -3.40
CA ALA A 102 18.22 -19.57 -2.22
C ALA A 102 16.72 -19.40 -1.90
N THR A 103 16.02 -20.52 -1.71
CA THR A 103 14.57 -20.54 -1.49
C THR A 103 14.15 -19.82 -0.21
N GLY A 104 14.94 -19.90 0.86
CA GLY A 104 14.65 -19.26 2.15
C GLY A 104 14.53 -17.72 2.05
N PRO A 105 15.56 -17.00 1.59
CA PRO A 105 15.50 -15.54 1.39
C PRO A 105 14.38 -15.10 0.44
N LEU A 106 14.11 -15.89 -0.61
CA LEU A 106 13.02 -15.60 -1.56
C LEU A 106 11.66 -15.63 -0.86
N VAL A 107 11.36 -16.70 -0.13
CA VAL A 107 10.09 -16.86 0.59
C VAL A 107 9.93 -15.77 1.66
N ALA A 108 10.98 -15.46 2.41
CA ALA A 108 10.94 -14.41 3.44
C ALA A 108 10.61 -13.04 2.84
N ALA A 109 11.28 -12.68 1.75
CA ALA A 109 11.12 -11.37 1.14
C ALA A 109 9.80 -11.23 0.36
N LEU A 110 9.35 -12.28 -0.34
CA LEU A 110 7.99 -12.33 -0.93
C LEU A 110 6.90 -12.33 0.13
N GLY A 111 7.10 -13.04 1.25
CA GLY A 111 6.16 -13.03 2.37
C GLY A 111 6.00 -11.64 2.96
N LEU A 112 7.11 -10.95 3.24
CA LEU A 112 7.10 -9.56 3.69
C LEU A 112 6.41 -8.64 2.67
N PHE A 113 6.72 -8.82 1.39
CA PHE A 113 6.09 -8.08 0.30
C PHE A 113 4.58 -8.26 0.28
N ILE A 114 4.08 -9.49 0.30
CA ILE A 114 2.64 -9.78 0.24
C ILE A 114 1.92 -9.21 1.46
N VAL A 115 2.48 -9.38 2.67
CA VAL A 115 1.89 -8.85 3.91
C VAL A 115 1.84 -7.32 3.86
N SER A 116 2.95 -6.66 3.55
CA SER A 116 3.01 -5.20 3.49
C SER A 116 2.15 -4.62 2.35
N ALA A 117 2.09 -5.29 1.20
CA ALA A 117 1.22 -4.92 0.07
C ALA A 117 -0.27 -5.04 0.42
N THR A 118 -0.64 -6.09 1.17
CA THR A 118 -2.01 -6.27 1.64
C THR A 118 -2.41 -5.17 2.62
N LEU A 119 -1.53 -4.83 3.57
CA LEU A 119 -1.74 -3.72 4.51
C LEU A 119 -1.83 -2.37 3.80
N LEU A 120 -1.03 -2.14 2.75
CA LEU A 120 -1.16 -0.98 1.87
C LEU A 120 -2.55 -0.90 1.23
N GLY A 121 -3.03 -2.00 0.65
CA GLY A 121 -4.38 -2.07 0.10
C GLY A 121 -5.45 -1.74 1.14
N TRP A 122 -5.36 -2.32 2.33
CA TRP A 122 -6.31 -2.08 3.42
C TRP A 122 -6.31 -0.63 3.90
N ALA A 123 -5.14 0.03 3.93
CA ALA A 123 -5.05 1.45 4.27
C ALA A 123 -5.83 2.31 3.26
N PHE A 124 -5.63 2.07 1.96
CA PHE A 124 -6.35 2.81 0.91
C PHE A 124 -7.84 2.45 0.83
N VAL A 125 -8.25 1.22 1.14
CA VAL A 125 -9.68 0.89 1.34
C VAL A 125 -10.26 1.72 2.48
N GLY A 126 -9.55 1.82 3.61
CA GLY A 126 -9.98 2.64 4.74
C GLY A 126 -10.17 4.10 4.35
N ILE A 127 -9.22 4.64 3.58
CA ILE A 127 -9.31 6.02 3.07
C ILE A 127 -10.50 6.17 2.11
N ALA A 128 -10.75 5.22 1.20
CA ALA A 128 -11.95 5.24 0.35
C ALA A 128 -13.24 5.24 1.17
N TYR A 129 -13.29 4.53 2.29
CA TYR A 129 -14.45 4.55 3.18
C TYR A 129 -14.67 5.92 3.83
N VAL A 130 -13.59 6.61 4.21
CA VAL A 130 -13.65 7.98 4.72
C VAL A 130 -14.21 8.94 3.66
N ILE A 131 -13.83 8.75 2.40
CA ILE A 131 -14.31 9.53 1.25
C ILE A 131 -15.79 9.22 1.00
N SER A 132 -16.15 7.94 0.90
CA SER A 132 -17.50 7.45 0.67
C SER A 132 -18.48 7.90 1.77
N ALA A 133 -18.08 7.84 3.04
CA ALA A 133 -18.86 8.35 4.17
C ALA A 133 -18.96 9.89 4.21
N GLY A 134 -18.12 10.60 3.45
CA GLY A 134 -18.07 12.06 3.41
C GLY A 134 -18.75 12.66 2.18
N ALA A 135 -18.86 11.90 1.09
CA ALA A 135 -19.45 12.35 -0.16
C ALA A 135 -20.98 12.40 -0.11
N SER A 136 -21.57 13.31 -0.88
CA SER A 136 -23.00 13.40 -1.15
C SER A 136 -23.40 12.65 -2.41
N GLU A 137 -22.46 12.48 -3.35
CA GLU A 137 -22.70 11.88 -4.66
C GLU A 137 -21.56 10.93 -5.04
N LYS A 138 -21.88 9.85 -5.75
CA LYS A 138 -20.94 8.82 -6.20
C LYS A 138 -19.86 9.40 -7.12
N SER A 139 -20.24 10.28 -8.06
CA SER A 139 -19.29 10.96 -8.95
C SER A 139 -18.29 11.81 -8.18
N ARG A 140 -18.74 12.48 -7.10
CA ARG A 140 -17.86 13.27 -6.24
C ARG A 140 -16.90 12.38 -5.44
N ALA A 141 -17.37 11.24 -4.94
CA ALA A 141 -16.51 10.27 -4.27
C ALA A 141 -15.42 9.71 -5.21
N ALA A 142 -15.78 9.38 -6.46
CA ALA A 142 -14.83 8.90 -7.46
C ALA A 142 -13.73 9.94 -7.76
N GLY A 143 -14.12 11.21 -7.95
CA GLY A 143 -13.17 12.30 -8.17
C GLY A 143 -12.23 12.52 -6.98
N LEU A 144 -12.77 12.51 -5.75
CA LEU A 144 -11.96 12.61 -4.53
C LEU A 144 -11.00 11.43 -4.37
N ALA A 145 -11.44 10.22 -4.71
CA ALA A 145 -10.58 9.04 -4.67
C ALA A 145 -9.38 9.20 -5.60
N LEU A 146 -9.58 9.70 -6.82
CA LEU A 146 -8.50 9.96 -7.76
C LEU A 146 -7.54 11.07 -7.28
N VAL A 147 -8.08 12.15 -6.71
CA VAL A 147 -7.26 13.23 -6.14
C VAL A 147 -6.41 12.72 -4.96
N VAL A 148 -7.00 11.89 -4.09
CA VAL A 148 -6.28 11.27 -2.96
C VAL A 148 -5.19 10.33 -3.46
N TRP A 149 -5.49 9.48 -4.45
CA TRP A 149 -4.48 8.65 -5.09
C TRP A 149 -3.30 9.48 -5.62
N PHE A 150 -3.61 10.52 -6.41
CA PHE A 150 -2.60 11.41 -6.99
C PHE A 150 -1.78 12.12 -5.90
N ALA A 151 -2.44 12.58 -4.84
CA ALA A 151 -1.79 13.28 -3.74
C ALA A 151 -0.79 12.38 -3.01
N PHE A 152 -1.19 11.17 -2.62
CA PHE A 152 -0.34 10.25 -1.87
C PHE A 152 0.74 9.59 -2.73
N VAL A 153 0.45 9.25 -3.98
CA VAL A 153 1.38 8.45 -4.80
C VAL A 153 2.32 9.31 -5.63
N LEU A 154 1.91 10.52 -6.03
CA LEU A 154 2.71 11.37 -6.93
C LEU A 154 3.10 12.70 -6.28
N VAL A 155 2.14 13.44 -5.73
CA VAL A 155 2.41 14.79 -5.19
C VAL A 155 3.29 14.70 -3.95
N PHE A 156 3.09 13.69 -3.09
CA PHE A 156 3.89 13.50 -1.90
C PHE A 156 5.37 13.30 -2.22
N ASP A 157 5.69 12.39 -3.16
CA ASP A 157 7.05 12.15 -3.65
C ASP A 157 7.69 13.40 -4.23
N LEU A 158 6.97 14.12 -5.10
CA LEU A 158 7.47 15.37 -5.71
C LEU A 158 7.63 16.48 -4.67
N GLY A 159 6.75 16.55 -3.67
CA GLY A 159 6.81 17.50 -2.58
C GLY A 159 8.03 17.26 -1.69
N LEU A 160 8.30 16.00 -1.34
CA LEU A 160 9.50 15.63 -0.59
C LEU A 160 10.79 15.92 -1.36
N LEU A 161 10.81 15.61 -2.66
CA LEU A 161 11.95 15.94 -3.52
C LEU A 161 12.16 17.46 -3.58
N GLY A 162 11.09 18.23 -3.79
CA GLY A 162 11.15 19.69 -3.80
C GLY A 162 11.65 20.26 -2.47
N PHE A 163 11.19 19.72 -1.34
CA PHE A 163 11.66 20.08 -0.01
C PHE A 163 13.15 19.77 0.19
N LEU A 164 13.61 18.59 -0.26
CA LEU A 164 15.01 18.19 -0.15
C LEU A 164 15.92 19.10 -0.98
N VAL A 165 15.51 19.43 -2.20
CA VAL A 165 16.24 20.34 -3.10
C VAL A 165 16.28 21.76 -2.53
N ALA A 166 15.15 22.27 -2.02
CA ALA A 166 15.07 23.62 -1.45
C ALA A 166 15.93 23.79 -0.18
N THR A 167 16.11 22.73 0.61
CA THR A 167 16.93 22.74 1.83
C THR A 167 18.40 22.40 1.58
N GLY A 168 18.81 22.20 0.33
CA GLY A 168 20.17 21.77 -0.03
C GLY A 168 20.57 20.42 0.59
N GLY A 169 19.60 19.60 0.99
CA GLY A 169 19.81 18.31 1.67
C GLY A 169 20.24 18.37 3.13
N ALA A 170 20.54 19.56 3.69
CA ALA A 170 21.10 19.70 5.04
C ALA A 170 20.09 19.35 6.15
N ILE A 171 18.85 19.82 6.02
CA ILE A 171 17.75 19.52 6.96
C ILE A 171 16.99 18.27 6.51
N GLY A 172 16.86 18.08 5.20
CA GLY A 172 16.09 16.97 4.64
C GLY A 172 16.63 15.60 5.04
N ARG A 173 17.95 15.41 5.21
CA ARG A 173 18.51 14.08 5.49
C ARG A 173 18.05 13.47 6.82
N ASP A 174 17.90 14.28 7.87
CA ASP A 174 17.52 13.80 9.21
C ASP A 174 16.00 13.63 9.35
N TRP A 175 15.22 14.48 8.68
CA TRP A 175 13.76 14.51 8.81
C TRP A 175 13.03 13.69 7.74
N LEU A 176 13.64 13.45 6.58
CA LEU A 176 13.05 12.72 5.46
C LEU A 176 12.51 11.34 5.87
N PRO A 177 13.23 10.50 6.65
CA PRO A 177 12.70 9.22 7.09
C PRO A 177 11.36 9.31 7.83
N TRP A 178 11.22 10.31 8.70
CA TRP A 178 10.00 10.55 9.47
C TRP A 178 8.87 11.06 8.61
N LEU A 179 9.18 11.92 7.64
CA LEU A 179 8.20 12.40 6.67
C LEU A 179 7.65 11.27 5.81
N LEU A 180 8.48 10.31 5.40
CA LEU A 180 8.04 9.14 4.63
C LEU A 180 7.02 8.28 5.40
N LEU A 181 7.03 8.29 6.74
CA LEU A 181 6.02 7.56 7.54
C LEU A 181 4.60 8.14 7.44
N LEU A 182 4.48 9.39 6.96
CA LEU A 182 3.19 10.06 6.73
C LEU A 182 2.49 9.57 5.46
N ASN A 183 3.12 8.71 4.67
CA ASN A 183 2.55 8.15 3.46
C ASN A 183 2.58 6.61 3.52
N PRO A 184 1.42 5.92 3.51
CA PRO A 184 1.40 4.46 3.54
C PRO A 184 2.11 3.82 2.33
N ALA A 185 2.17 4.49 1.18
CA ALA A 185 2.90 4.01 0.01
C ALA A 185 4.42 4.01 0.22
N ASP A 186 4.93 5.05 0.89
CA ASP A 186 6.35 5.14 1.22
C ASP A 186 6.74 4.21 2.36
N VAL A 187 5.88 4.03 3.37
CA VAL A 187 6.09 3.02 4.43
C VAL A 187 6.20 1.62 3.82
N PHE A 188 5.34 1.28 2.85
CA PHE A 188 5.43 0.04 2.09
C PHE A 188 6.74 -0.08 1.30
N ARG A 189 7.15 0.98 0.59
CA ARG A 189 8.43 1.01 -0.13
C ARG A 189 9.60 0.80 0.82
N LEU A 190 9.62 1.55 1.92
CA LEU A 190 10.63 1.44 2.96
C LEU A 190 10.68 0.02 3.48
N ALA A 191 9.56 -0.62 3.84
CA ALA A 191 9.55 -1.97 4.37
C ALA A 191 10.16 -3.02 3.41
N ASN A 192 10.00 -2.84 2.10
CA ASN A 192 10.45 -3.80 1.09
C ASN A 192 11.85 -3.52 0.53
N LEU A 193 12.21 -2.25 0.37
CA LEU A 193 13.48 -1.81 -0.20
C LEU A 193 14.57 -1.66 0.85
N ALA A 194 14.15 -1.36 2.09
CA ALA A 194 14.96 -1.45 3.29
C ALA A 194 15.98 -2.55 3.12
N GLY A 195 15.51 -3.78 2.89
CA GLY A 195 16.26 -5.04 2.89
C GLY A 195 17.53 -5.12 2.05
N PHE A 196 17.71 -4.19 1.11
CA PHE A 196 18.60 -4.39 -0.02
C PHE A 196 19.63 -3.27 -0.24
N ASP A 197 19.48 -2.10 0.38
CA ASP A 197 20.45 -0.98 0.37
C ASP A 197 21.12 -0.85 1.76
N ALA A 198 22.44 -0.76 2.01
CA ALA A 198 23.69 -0.91 1.27
C ALA A 198 24.83 -1.04 2.32
N ASN A 199 25.88 -1.84 2.05
CA ASN A 199 27.04 -2.21 2.90
C ASN A 199 26.84 -3.45 3.80
N ALA A 200 27.31 -4.59 3.28
CA ALA A 200 27.49 -5.84 3.99
C ALA A 200 28.47 -5.68 5.19
N THR A 201 27.97 -5.31 6.37
CA THR A 201 28.65 -5.50 7.67
C THR A 201 27.75 -5.33 8.91
N ALA A 202 26.47 -4.96 8.79
CA ALA A 202 25.57 -4.87 9.94
C ALA A 202 24.73 -6.14 10.07
N GLY A 203 24.65 -6.68 11.29
CA GLY A 203 23.83 -7.84 11.66
C GLY A 203 22.31 -7.63 11.42
N PRO A 204 21.49 -8.60 11.83
CA PRO A 204 20.17 -8.80 11.26
C PRO A 204 19.22 -7.63 11.58
N VAL A 205 18.71 -7.01 10.51
CA VAL A 205 17.52 -6.13 10.49
C VAL A 205 17.73 -4.66 10.88
N SER A 206 18.63 -3.95 10.20
CA SER A 206 18.52 -2.49 10.03
C SER A 206 18.65 -2.14 8.56
N ILE A 207 17.53 -1.86 7.93
CA ILE A 207 17.46 -1.78 6.48
C ILE A 207 16.47 -0.63 6.17
N GLY A 208 16.94 0.42 5.48
CA GLY A 208 16.22 1.68 5.22
C GLY A 208 16.06 2.67 6.39
N ALA A 209 16.81 3.78 6.38
CA ALA A 209 16.74 4.91 7.33
C ALA A 209 16.86 4.63 8.84
N GLY A 210 17.11 3.37 9.24
CA GLY A 210 17.25 2.95 10.63
C GLY A 210 15.95 2.45 11.29
N PHE A 211 14.84 2.34 10.56
CA PHE A 211 13.61 1.79 11.14
C PHE A 211 13.57 0.26 11.05
N PRO A 212 13.22 -0.44 12.15
CA PRO A 212 13.06 -1.88 12.11
C PRO A 212 11.77 -2.25 11.35
N VAL A 213 11.80 -3.33 10.56
CA VAL A 213 10.64 -3.80 9.77
C VAL A 213 9.35 -3.95 10.58
N PRO A 214 9.36 -4.48 11.82
CA PRO A 214 8.15 -4.54 12.66
C PRO A 214 7.51 -3.17 12.92
N LEU A 215 8.32 -2.11 13.07
CA LEU A 215 7.80 -0.76 13.26
C LEU A 215 7.09 -0.27 11.99
N LEU A 216 7.68 -0.51 10.81
CA LEU A 216 7.05 -0.13 9.54
C LEU A 216 5.72 -0.86 9.32
N LEU A 217 5.65 -2.15 9.66
CA LEU A 217 4.40 -2.90 9.63
C LEU A 217 3.37 -2.38 10.65
N ALA A 218 3.80 -1.97 11.83
CA ALA A 218 2.92 -1.35 12.83
C ALA A 218 2.38 0.00 12.36
N VAL A 219 3.22 0.83 11.73
CA VAL A 219 2.80 2.10 11.12
C VAL A 219 1.81 1.83 9.98
N GLN A 220 2.05 0.83 9.15
CA GLN A 220 1.09 0.42 8.12
C GLN A 220 -0.25 -0.03 8.73
N GLY A 221 -0.21 -0.79 9.83
CA GLY A 221 -1.39 -1.18 10.59
C GLY A 221 -2.13 0.03 11.18
N ALA A 222 -1.42 1.04 11.66
CA ALA A 222 -2.03 2.30 12.10
C ALA A 222 -2.72 3.02 10.94
N TRP A 223 -2.12 3.02 9.75
CA TRP A 223 -2.72 3.53 8.52
C TRP A 223 -3.95 2.74 8.04
N VAL A 224 -4.14 1.50 8.50
CA VAL A 224 -5.39 0.75 8.29
C VAL A 224 -6.45 1.17 9.30
N LEU A 225 -6.08 1.15 10.59
CA LEU A 225 -7.03 1.37 11.69
C LEU A 225 -7.51 2.82 11.77
N ALA A 226 -6.64 3.80 11.54
CA ALA A 226 -6.97 5.23 11.66
C ALA A 226 -8.06 5.68 10.67
N PRO A 227 -7.95 5.46 9.34
CA PRO A 227 -9.01 5.84 8.42
C PRO A 227 -10.26 4.99 8.59
N PHE A 228 -10.14 3.70 8.92
CA PHE A 228 -11.32 2.88 9.22
C PHE A 228 -12.11 3.43 10.43
N ALA A 229 -11.42 3.76 11.52
CA ALA A 229 -12.05 4.36 12.70
C ALA A 229 -12.68 5.72 12.38
N LEU A 230 -12.02 6.54 11.55
CA LEU A 230 -12.57 7.81 11.09
C LEU A 230 -13.83 7.63 10.24
N ALA A 231 -13.85 6.63 9.36
CA ALA A 231 -15.01 6.28 8.54
C ALA A 231 -16.18 5.82 9.41
N VAL A 232 -15.94 4.95 10.39
CA VAL A 232 -16.92 4.54 11.39
C VAL A 232 -17.50 5.74 12.12
N TRP A 233 -16.63 6.65 12.59
CA TRP A 233 -17.06 7.84 13.32
C TRP A 233 -17.94 8.75 12.46
N ARG A 234 -17.58 8.98 11.20
CA ARG A 234 -18.41 9.75 10.26
C ARG A 234 -19.73 9.06 9.97
N PHE A 235 -19.70 7.76 9.72
CA PHE A 235 -20.90 6.98 9.41
C PHE A 235 -21.88 6.91 10.58
N ARG A 236 -21.41 7.00 11.84
CA ARG A 236 -22.28 7.09 13.03
C ARG A 236 -22.94 8.46 13.22
N ARG A 237 -22.36 9.53 12.67
CA ARG A 237 -22.87 10.90 12.81
C ARG A 237 -23.86 11.31 11.72
N ARG A 238 -23.89 10.58 10.60
CA ARG A 238 -24.93 10.71 9.57
C ARG A 238 -26.24 10.08 10.02
#